data_AF-A0AAV6YJ57-F1
#
_entry.id   AF-A0AAV6YJ57-F1
#
_cell.length_a   1.000
_cell.length_b   1.000
_cell.length_c   1.000
_cell.angle_alpha   90.00
_cell.angle_beta   90.00
_cell.angle_gamma   90.00
#
_symmetry.space_group_name_H-M   'P 1'
#
loop_
_entity.id
_entity.type
_entity.pdbx_description
1 polymer ?
#
loop_
_entity_poly.entity_id
_entity_poly.type
_entity_poly.pdbx_seq_one_letter_code
_entity_poly.pdbx_strand_id
1 'polypeptide(L)'
;FVTLTCAFRYGREDLDVLGLTFRKDLFVANIQAFPPVPEEKKPLTRLQERLIKKLGEHAYPFTFEIPPNLPCSVTLQPGPEDTGKACGVDYEVKAFCAETLEEKIHKR
;
A
#
# COMPACT_ATOMS: atom_id res chain seq x y z
N PHE A 1 11.18 -4.69 0.82
CA PHE A 1 10.55 -3.42 0.42
C PHE A 1 9.21 -3.22 1.12
N VAL A 2 8.78 -1.97 1.23
CA VAL A 2 7.42 -1.59 1.67
C VAL A 2 6.85 -0.64 0.63
N THR A 3 5.59 -0.86 0.24
CA THR A 3 4.88 -0.03 -0.75
C THR A 3 3.60 0.51 -0.15
N LEU A 4 3.33 1.78 -0.39
CA LEU A 4 2.04 2.42 -0.18
C LEU A 4 1.38 2.66 -1.53
N THR A 5 0.19 2.11 -1.75
CA THR A 5 -0.59 2.31 -2.96
C THR A 5 -1.92 2.95 -2.62
N CYS A 6 -2.22 4.11 -3.21
CA CYS A 6 -3.57 4.65 -3.28
C CYS A 6 -4.19 4.19 -4.59
N ALA A 7 -5.28 3.44 -4.54
CA ALA A 7 -5.97 2.94 -5.72
C ALA A 7 -7.43 3.35 -5.72
N PHE A 8 -7.94 3.68 -6.90
CA PHE A 8 -9.37 3.74 -7.17
C PHE A 8 -9.80 2.41 -7.79
N ARG A 9 -10.87 1.82 -7.26
CA ARG A 9 -11.46 0.58 -7.74
C ARG A 9 -12.91 0.80 -8.12
N TYR A 10 -13.29 0.29 -9.29
CA TYR A 10 -14.64 0.29 -9.81
C TYR A 10 -14.93 -1.04 -10.52
N GLY A 11 -16.14 -1.56 -10.35
CA GLY A 11 -16.63 -2.75 -11.05
C GLY A 11 -16.79 -4.00 -10.18
N ARG A 12 -17.65 -4.90 -10.64
CA ARG A 12 -17.91 -6.24 -10.05
C ARG A 12 -16.85 -7.24 -10.51
N GLU A 13 -16.58 -8.26 -9.69
CA GLU A 13 -15.66 -9.35 -10.06
C GLU A 13 -16.29 -10.35 -11.06
N ASP A 14 -17.61 -10.32 -11.26
CA ASP A 14 -18.42 -11.40 -11.88
C ASP A 14 -19.32 -11.01 -13.07
N LEU A 15 -19.32 -9.76 -13.55
CA LEU A 15 -20.17 -9.32 -14.68
C LEU A 15 -19.38 -8.98 -15.95
N ASP A 16 -19.03 -10.03 -16.70
CA ASP A 16 -18.61 -9.98 -18.11
C ASP A 16 -19.84 -9.86 -19.03
N VAL A 17 -20.34 -8.63 -19.21
CA VAL A 17 -21.06 -8.27 -20.45
C VAL A 17 -20.34 -7.15 -21.21
N LEU A 18 -19.49 -6.38 -20.52
CA LEU A 18 -18.40 -5.55 -21.08
C LEU A 18 -17.05 -5.67 -20.33
N GLY A 19 -16.97 -6.42 -19.22
CA GLY A 19 -15.75 -7.00 -18.66
C GLY A 19 -14.66 -6.11 -18.06
N LEU A 20 -14.98 -4.94 -17.51
CA LEU A 20 -13.97 -4.03 -16.97
C LEU A 20 -14.00 -3.97 -15.43
N THR A 21 -13.20 -4.82 -14.79
CA THR A 21 -12.68 -4.50 -13.45
C THR A 21 -11.67 -3.36 -13.60
N PHE A 22 -12.05 -2.18 -13.15
CA PHE A 22 -11.19 -1.00 -13.27
C PHE A 22 -10.49 -0.75 -11.95
N ARG A 23 -9.17 -0.94 -11.96
CA ARG A 23 -8.29 -0.46 -10.91
C ARG A 23 -7.35 0.56 -11.51
N LYS A 24 -7.29 1.75 -10.91
CA LYS A 24 -6.31 2.77 -11.25
C LYS A 24 -5.52 3.10 -10.00
N ASP A 25 -4.21 2.85 -10.06
CA ASP A 25 -3.30 3.32 -9.03
C ASP A 25 -3.16 4.84 -9.20
N LEU A 26 -3.63 5.60 -8.22
CA LEU A 26 -3.59 7.06 -8.17
C LEU A 26 -2.24 7.55 -7.63
N PHE A 27 -1.64 6.76 -6.73
CA PHE A 27 -0.34 7.03 -6.13
C PHE A 27 0.33 5.73 -5.73
N VAL A 28 1.64 5.65 -5.97
CA VAL A 28 2.50 4.55 -5.50
C VAL A 28 3.78 5.15 -4.93
N ALA A 29 4.11 4.76 -3.71
CA ALA A 29 5.38 5.07 -3.08
C ALA A 29 6.05 3.78 -2.60
N ASN A 30 7.35 3.66 -2.84
CA ASN A 30 8.16 2.51 -2.45
C ASN A 30 9.26 2.94 -1.49
N ILE A 31 9.54 2.12 -0.49
CA ILE A 31 10.65 2.31 0.45
C ILE A 31 11.43 1.00 0.55
N GLN A 32 12.75 1.10 0.43
CA GLN A 32 13.66 0.00 0.73
C GLN A 32 13.95 -0.04 2.24
N ALA A 33 13.07 -0.68 3.01
CA ALA A 33 13.26 -0.84 4.45
C ALA A 33 14.49 -1.70 4.80
N PHE A 34 14.79 -2.69 3.97
CA PHE A 34 15.98 -3.53 4.09
C PHE A 34 16.45 -3.98 2.69
N PRO A 35 17.77 -3.95 2.40
CA PRO A 35 18.83 -3.38 3.25
C PRO A 35 18.71 -1.84 3.34
N PRO A 36 19.04 -1.20 4.49
CA PRO A 36 18.85 0.24 4.67
C PRO A 36 19.71 1.07 3.71
N VAL A 37 19.10 2.05 3.05
CA VAL A 37 19.81 2.99 2.16
C VAL A 37 20.29 4.21 2.99
N PRO A 38 21.60 4.53 3.02
CA PRO A 38 22.13 5.60 3.87
C PRO A 38 21.53 6.99 3.58
N GLU A 39 21.25 7.27 2.31
CA GLU A 39 20.78 8.57 1.80
C GLU A 39 19.30 8.83 2.15
N GLU A 40 18.52 7.80 2.47
CA GLU A 40 17.08 7.90 2.75
C GLU A 40 16.75 7.95 4.26
N LYS A 41 17.74 8.19 5.12
CA LYS A 41 17.52 8.26 6.57
C LYS A 41 16.69 9.47 6.97
N LYS A 42 15.38 9.26 7.04
CA LYS A 42 14.41 10.21 7.61
C LYS A 42 14.53 10.28 9.14
N PRO A 43 14.20 11.44 9.76
CA PRO A 43 14.10 11.54 11.21
C PRO A 43 13.06 10.55 11.75
N LEU A 44 13.41 9.87 12.84
CA LEU A 44 12.52 8.92 13.47
C LEU A 44 11.42 9.63 14.25
N THR A 45 10.23 9.06 14.20
CA THR A 45 9.16 9.44 15.13
C THR A 45 9.44 8.85 16.51
N ARG A 46 8.90 9.48 17.56
CA ARG A 46 8.97 8.96 18.93
C ARG A 46 8.42 7.53 19.07
N LEU A 47 7.44 7.17 18.23
CA LEU A 47 6.91 5.80 18.18
C LEU A 47 7.94 4.83 17.61
N GLN A 48 8.57 5.18 16.49
CA GLN A 48 9.62 4.36 15.87
C GLN A 48 10.81 4.17 16.81
N GLU A 49 11.29 5.21 17.50
CA GLU A 49 12.37 5.09 18.49
C GLU A 49 12.04 4.06 19.58
N ARG A 50 10.80 4.11 20.11
CA ARG A 50 10.31 3.16 21.12
C ARG A 50 10.20 1.74 20.57
N LEU A 51 9.69 1.58 19.34
CA LEU A 51 9.56 0.27 18.71
C LEU A 51 10.91 -0.36 18.40
N ILE A 52 11.87 0.42 17.89
CA ILE A 52 13.24 -0.06 17.62
C ILE A 52 13.89 -0.52 18.92
N LYS A 53 13.80 0.28 20.00
CA LYS A 53 14.31 -0.12 21.31
C LYS A 53 13.64 -1.38 21.87
N LYS A 54 12.36 -1.60 21.57
CA LYS A 54 11.59 -2.76 22.06
C LYS A 54 11.83 -4.04 21.24
N LEU A 55 11.96 -3.90 19.91
CA LEU A 55 12.02 -5.02 18.96
C LEU A 55 13.47 -5.43 18.63
N GLY A 56 14.45 -4.56 18.87
CA GLY A 56 15.88 -4.87 18.71
C GLY A 56 16.42 -4.63 17.30
N GLU A 57 17.51 -5.34 16.98
CA GLU A 57 18.37 -5.08 15.81
C GLU A 57 17.67 -5.26 14.45
N HIS A 58 16.63 -6.09 14.39
CA HIS A 58 15.87 -6.36 13.16
C HIS A 58 14.66 -5.43 12.96
N ALA A 59 14.58 -4.34 13.72
CA ALA A 59 13.53 -3.34 13.60
C ALA A 59 13.91 -2.26 12.58
N TYR A 60 13.46 -2.40 11.34
CA TYR A 60 13.74 -1.46 10.26
C TYR A 60 12.57 -0.48 10.08
N PRO A 61 12.76 0.83 10.34
CA PRO A 61 11.69 1.82 10.23
C PRO A 61 11.43 2.22 8.77
N PHE A 62 10.19 2.61 8.47
CA PHE A 62 9.80 3.24 7.21
C PHE A 62 8.76 4.34 7.50
N THR A 63 8.71 5.37 6.65
CA THR A 63 7.76 6.49 6.76
C THR A 63 7.34 6.97 5.38
N PHE A 64 6.04 6.94 5.11
CA PHE A 64 5.45 7.56 3.91
C PHE A 64 4.91 8.95 4.21
N GLU A 65 5.03 9.84 3.23
CA GLU A 65 4.37 11.15 3.22
C GLU A 65 3.34 11.15 2.09
N ILE A 66 2.08 11.34 2.45
CA ILE A 66 0.97 11.30 1.50
C ILE A 66 0.75 12.72 0.95
N PRO A 67 0.78 12.93 -0.38
CA PRO A 67 0.47 14.23 -0.95
C PRO A 67 -0.93 14.72 -0.53
N PRO A 68 -1.09 16.00 -0.18
CA PRO A 68 -2.33 16.53 0.40
C PRO A 68 -3.52 16.56 -0.57
N ASN A 69 -3.25 16.45 -1.87
CA ASN A 69 -4.26 16.45 -2.94
C ASN A 69 -4.75 15.05 -3.34
N LEU A 70 -4.31 13.99 -2.65
CA LEU A 70 -4.84 12.66 -2.88
C LEU A 70 -6.23 12.50 -2.24
N PRO A 71 -7.13 11.72 -2.85
CA PRO A 71 -8.45 11.48 -2.28
C PRO A 71 -8.35 10.76 -0.94
N CYS A 72 -9.29 11.05 -0.04
CA CYS A 72 -9.47 10.29 1.19
C CYS A 72 -9.99 8.88 0.88
N SER A 73 -9.78 7.95 1.81
CA SER A 73 -10.42 6.63 1.74
C SER A 73 -11.94 6.78 1.75
N VAL A 74 -12.59 6.30 0.70
CA VAL A 74 -14.05 6.35 0.54
C VAL A 74 -14.49 5.09 -0.15
N THR A 75 -15.55 4.48 0.36
CA THR A 75 -16.10 3.25 -0.18
C THR A 75 -17.59 3.43 -0.40
N LEU A 76 -18.05 3.19 -1.62
CA LEU A 76 -19.45 3.08 -1.95
C LEU A 76 -19.96 1.75 -1.44
N GLN A 77 -20.97 1.79 -0.58
CA GLN A 77 -21.60 0.60 -0.04
C GLN A 77 -22.24 -0.20 -1.19
N PRO A 78 -21.86 -1.47 -1.40
CA PRO A 78 -22.49 -2.31 -2.40
C PRO A 78 -23.97 -2.55 -2.08
N GLY A 79 -24.80 -2.72 -3.10
CA GLY A 79 -26.17 -3.18 -2.94
C GLY A 79 -26.24 -4.64 -2.48
N PRO A 80 -27.41 -5.13 -2.02
CA PRO A 80 -27.57 -6.49 -1.51
C PRO A 80 -27.18 -7.59 -2.51
N GLU A 81 -27.32 -7.31 -3.81
CA GLU A 81 -27.01 -8.24 -4.92
C GLU A 81 -25.60 -8.02 -5.49
N ASP A 82 -24.79 -7.11 -4.92
CA ASP A 82 -23.41 -6.86 -5.34
C ASP A 82 -22.44 -7.77 -4.58
N THR A 83 -21.90 -8.75 -5.28
CA THR A 83 -20.95 -9.77 -4.80
C THR A 83 -19.48 -9.37 -4.96
N GLY A 84 -19.20 -8.24 -5.63
CA GLY A 84 -17.85 -7.76 -5.93
C GLY A 84 -17.19 -6.93 -4.82
N LYS A 85 -15.91 -6.56 -5.03
CA LYS A 85 -15.23 -5.59 -4.17
C LYS A 85 -15.96 -4.24 -4.22
N ALA A 86 -16.11 -3.62 -3.07
CA ALA A 86 -16.74 -2.31 -2.97
C ALA A 86 -15.98 -1.26 -3.80
N CYS A 87 -16.73 -0.45 -4.54
CA CYS A 87 -16.18 0.63 -5.35
C CYS A 87 -15.66 1.74 -4.44
N GLY A 88 -14.49 2.31 -4.72
CA GLY A 88 -13.94 3.33 -3.84
C GLY A 88 -12.48 3.64 -4.05
N VAL A 89 -11.96 4.47 -3.15
CA VAL A 89 -10.54 4.76 -2.98
C VAL A 89 -10.05 4.05 -1.73
N ASP A 90 -9.02 3.22 -1.88
CA ASP A 90 -8.35 2.53 -0.79
C ASP A 90 -6.84 2.86 -0.77
N TYR A 91 -6.27 2.82 0.43
CA TYR A 91 -4.82 2.87 0.65
C TYR A 91 -4.34 1.51 1.15
N GLU A 92 -3.45 0.87 0.40
CA GLU A 92 -2.85 -0.42 0.73
C GLU A 92 -1.38 -0.22 1.12
N VAL A 93 -1.00 -0.68 2.32
CA VAL A 93 0.40 -0.80 2.73
C VAL A 93 0.80 -2.27 2.62
N LYS A 94 1.78 -2.57 1.78
CA LYS A 94 2.29 -3.93 1.57
C LYS A 94 3.79 -3.99 1.84
N ALA A 95 4.20 -4.86 2.74
CA ALA A 95 5.60 -5.22 2.97
C ALA A 95 5.89 -6.57 2.31
N PHE A 96 7.05 -6.69 1.66
CA PHE A 96 7.46 -7.91 0.94
C PHE A 96 8.98 -8.03 0.83
N CYS A 97 9.46 -9.26 0.66
CA CYS A 97 10.85 -9.56 0.35
C CYS A 97 11.00 -9.78 -1.15
N ALA A 98 11.95 -9.08 -1.77
CA ALA A 98 12.33 -9.19 -3.18
C ALA A 98 13.77 -8.70 -3.33
N GLU A 99 14.47 -9.11 -4.38
CA GLU A 99 15.80 -8.61 -4.74
C GLU A 99 15.71 -7.21 -5.35
N THR A 100 14.69 -6.97 -6.18
CA THR A 100 14.42 -5.68 -6.81
C THR A 100 12.94 -5.30 -6.72
N LEU A 101 12.62 -4.03 -6.97
CA LEU A 101 11.23 -3.54 -6.97
C LEU A 101 10.37 -4.11 -8.12
N GLU A 102 11.02 -4.57 -9.19
CA GLU A 102 10.37 -5.07 -10.41
C GLU A 102 10.06 -6.57 -10.34
N GLU A 103 10.62 -7.27 -9.34
CA GLU A 103 10.43 -8.69 -9.16
C GLU A 103 8.97 -9.02 -8.81
N LYS A 104 8.44 -10.09 -9.40
CA LYS A 104 7.09 -10.57 -9.06
C LYS A 104 7.06 -11.03 -7.61
N ILE A 105 6.26 -10.34 -6.81
CA ILE A 105 6.02 -10.66 -5.40
C ILE A 105 5.31 -12.02 -5.31
N HIS A 106 5.96 -13.01 -4.71
CA HIS A 106 5.35 -14.29 -4.40
C HIS A 106 4.66 -14.21 -3.03
N LYS A 107 3.36 -14.55 -2.97
CA LYS A 107 2.68 -14.75 -1.69
C LYS A 107 3.28 -15.99 -1.03
N ARG A 108 3.88 -15.83 0.15
CA ARG A 108 4.17 -16.95 1.05
C ARG A 108 2.91 -17.36 1.80
#